data_AF-A0AAC9QPF6-F1
#
_entry.id   AF-A0AAC9QPF6-F1
#
_cell.length_a   1.000
_cell.length_b   1.000
_cell.length_c   1.000
_cell.angle_alpha   90.00
_cell.angle_beta   90.00
_cell.angle_gamma   90.00
#
_symmetry.space_group_name_H-M   'P 1'
#
loop_
_entity.id
_entity.type
_entity.pdbx_description
1 polymer ?
#
loop_
_entity_poly.entity_id
_entity_poly.type
_entity_poly.pdbx_seq_one_letter_code
_entity_poly.pdbx_strand_id
1 'polypeptide(L)' 'MVEPINLRKFRKQKKRKERAIHAEENCHRFGRTKLEKLFDKKETLKAKKFLDQNLISSDE' A
#
# COMPACT_ATOMS: atom_id res chain seq x y z
N MET A 1 17.53 2.20 -40.22
CA MET A 1 17.26 0.81 -39.76
C MET A 1 16.23 0.88 -38.66
N VAL A 2 15.15 0.10 -38.74
CA VAL A 2 14.10 0.06 -37.71
C VAL A 2 14.40 -1.13 -36.80
N GLU A 3 14.64 -0.88 -35.52
CA GLU A 3 14.79 -1.95 -34.54
C GLU A 3 13.45 -2.67 -34.31
N PRO A 4 13.44 -4.01 -34.23
CA PRO A 4 12.23 -4.76 -33.94
C PRO A 4 11.74 -4.47 -32.51
N ILE A 5 10.56 -3.85 -32.39
CA ILE A 5 9.96 -3.53 -31.09
C ILE A 5 9.20 -4.75 -30.56
N ASN A 6 9.49 -5.12 -29.31
CA ASN A 6 8.73 -6.15 -28.62
C ASN A 6 7.36 -5.63 -28.15
N LEU A 7 6.30 -5.98 -28.89
CA LEU A 7 4.92 -5.57 -28.59
C LEU A 7 4.43 -6.00 -27.22
N ARG A 8 4.89 -7.15 -26.69
CA ARG A 8 4.51 -7.62 -25.35
C ARG A 8 5.06 -6.68 -24.28
N LYS A 9 6.33 -6.24 -24.42
CA LYS A 9 6.94 -5.27 -23.49
C LYS A 9 6.21 -3.92 -23.56
N PHE A 10 5.88 -3.45 -24.75
CA PHE A 10 5.14 -2.20 -24.95
C PHE A 10 3.75 -2.23 -24.28
N ARG A 11 2.95 -3.27 -24.55
CA ARG A 11 1.63 -3.46 -23.91
C ARG A 11 1.73 -3.52 -22.39
N LYS A 12 2.76 -4.19 -21.85
CA LYS A 12 3.01 -4.27 -20.41
C LYS A 12 3.34 -2.90 -19.82
N GLN A 13 4.15 -2.09 -20.50
CA GLN A 13 4.48 -0.74 -20.08
C GLN A 13 3.23 0.16 -20.09
N LYS A 14 2.41 0.11 -21.15
CA LYS A 14 1.15 0.85 -21.23
C LYS A 14 0.23 0.52 -20.04
N LYS A 15 0.00 -0.76 -19.77
CA LYS A 15 -0.81 -1.21 -18.63
C LYS A 15 -0.25 -0.75 -17.27
N ARG A 16 1.09 -0.69 -17.12
CA ARG A 16 1.73 -0.19 -15.89
C ARG A 16 1.51 1.31 -15.71
N LYS A 17 1.60 2.09 -16.80
CA LYS A 17 1.35 3.55 -16.76
C LYS A 17 -0.11 3.85 -16.39
N GLU A 18 -1.07 3.17 -17.02
CA GLU A 18 -2.50 3.31 -16.71
C GLU A 18 -2.79 3.02 -15.22
N ARG A 19 -2.20 1.94 -14.68
CA ARG A 19 -2.32 1.60 -13.26
C ARG A 19 -1.71 2.64 -12.33
N ALA A 20 -0.60 3.28 -12.73
CA ALA A 20 0.04 4.32 -11.92
C ALA A 20 -0.84 5.57 -11.85
N ILE A 21 -1.43 5.99 -12.98
CA ILE A 21 -2.37 7.12 -13.03
C ILE A 21 -3.58 6.87 -12.14
N HIS A 22 -4.22 5.69 -12.25
CA HIS A 22 -5.33 5.35 -11.37
C HIS A 22 -4.93 5.29 -9.89
N ALA A 23 -3.71 4.86 -9.58
CA ALA A 23 -3.22 4.87 -8.20
C ALA A 23 -3.08 6.30 -7.67
N GLU A 24 -2.54 7.23 -8.45
CA GLU A 24 -2.43 8.64 -8.11
C GLU A 24 -3.80 9.29 -7.92
N GLU A 25 -4.73 9.07 -8.86
CA GLU A 25 -6.11 9.52 -8.71
C GLU A 25 -6.77 9.00 -7.42
N ASN A 26 -6.53 7.73 -7.07
CA ASN A 26 -7.04 7.15 -5.84
C ASN A 26 -6.38 7.75 -4.60
N CYS A 27 -5.10 8.11 -4.65
CA CYS A 27 -4.42 8.82 -3.57
C CYS A 27 -5.06 10.20 -3.35
N HIS A 28 -5.37 10.93 -4.42
CA HIS A 28 -6.07 12.22 -4.32
C HIS A 28 -7.52 12.07 -3.86
N ARG A 29 -8.30 11.13 -4.41
CA ARG A 29 -9.72 10.93 -4.07
C ARG A 29 -9.92 10.46 -2.63
N PHE A 30 -9.11 9.49 -2.18
CA PHE A 30 -9.30 8.84 -0.88
C PHE A 30 -8.35 9.38 0.20
N GLY A 31 -7.39 10.22 -0.17
CA GLY A 31 -6.49 10.93 0.76
C GLY A 31 -5.48 10.05 1.52
N ARG A 32 -5.47 8.72 1.31
CA ARG A 32 -4.54 7.81 1.99
C ARG A 32 -3.93 6.77 1.06
N THR A 33 -2.61 6.65 1.11
CA THR A 33 -1.87 5.63 0.36
C THR A 33 -1.98 4.25 1.04
N LYS A 34 -1.65 3.19 0.30
CA LYS A 34 -1.57 1.83 0.87
C LYS A 34 -0.50 1.75 1.97
N LEU A 35 0.60 2.49 1.84
CA LEU A 35 1.70 2.49 2.78
C LEU A 35 1.30 3.14 4.11
N GLU A 36 0.63 4.29 4.06
CA GLU A 36 0.06 4.94 5.26
C GLU A 36 -0.91 4.01 5.98
N LYS A 37 -1.86 3.40 5.26
CA LYS A 37 -2.80 2.44 5.86
C LYS A 37 -2.09 1.25 6.53
N LEU A 38 -0.96 0.80 5.99
CA LEU A 38 -0.17 -0.28 6.58
C LEU A 38 0.62 0.19 7.80
N PHE A 39 1.13 1.42 7.77
CA PHE A 39 1.81 2.04 8.89
C PHE A 39 0.85 2.20 10.08
N ASP A 40 -0.32 2.82 9.87
CA ASP A 40 -1.37 2.99 10.89
C ASP A 40 -1.78 1.63 11.51
N LYS A 41 -1.94 0.61 10.67
CA LYS A 41 -2.25 -0.76 11.13
C LYS A 41 -1.14 -1.33 12.00
N LYS A 42 0.13 -1.10 11.63
CA LYS A 42 1.26 -1.59 12.43
C LYS A 42 1.37 -0.84 13.76
N GLU A 43 1.17 0.47 13.77
CA GLU A 43 1.18 1.26 15.01
C GLU A 43 0.05 0.84 15.95
N THR A 44 -1.17 0.70 15.43
CA THR A 44 -2.30 0.24 16.25
C THR A 44 -2.07 -1.17 16.80
N LEU A 45 -1.51 -2.08 16.01
CA LEU A 45 -1.13 -3.42 16.49
C LEU A 45 -0.04 -3.36 17.56
N LYS A 46 0.97 -2.49 17.41
CA LYS A 46 2.02 -2.30 18.41
C LYS A 46 1.45 -1.76 19.72
N ALA A 47 0.57 -0.75 19.64
CA ALA A 47 -0.09 -0.17 20.81
C ALA A 47 -0.96 -1.21 21.52
N LYS A 48 -1.76 -1.98 20.78
CA LYS A 48 -2.56 -3.08 21.35
C LYS A 48 -1.69 -4.11 22.06
N LYS A 49 -0.64 -4.62 21.40
CA LYS A 49 0.29 -5.58 22.01
C LYS A 49 0.96 -5.03 23.27
N PHE A 50 1.33 -3.76 23.26
CA PHE A 50 1.89 -3.11 24.44
C PHE A 50 0.88 -3.09 25.58
N LEU A 51 -0.36 -2.69 25.32
CA LEU A 51 -1.43 -2.69 26.32
C LEU A 51 -1.71 -4.11 26.85
N ASP A 52 -1.82 -5.10 25.96
CA ASP A 52 -2.06 -6.50 26.32
C ASP A 52 -0.94 -7.05 27.23
N GLN A 53 0.33 -6.67 26.97
CA GLN A 53 1.47 -7.10 27.78
C GLN A 53 1.54 -6.42 29.15
N ASN A 54 1.04 -5.19 29.25
CA ASN A 54 1.06 -4.41 30.50
C ASN A 54 -0.28 -4.48 31.24
N LEU A 55 -1.24 -5.25 30.72
CA LEU A 55 -2.48 -5.53 31.42
C LEU A 55 -2.13 -6.42 32.61
N ILE A 56 -2.08 -5.83 33.79
CA ILE A 56 -2.12 -6.58 35.04
C ILE A 56 -3.56 -7.06 35.13
N SER A 57 -3.79 -8.35 34.86
CA SER A 57 -5.03 -9.00 35.25
C SER A 57 -5.13 -8.88 36.77
N SER A 58 -5.94 -7.92 37.26
CA SER A 58 -6.47 -7.98 38.61
C SER A 58 -7.52 -9.09 38.65
N ASP A 59 -7.07 -10.33 38.42
CA ASP A 59 -7.84 -11.52 38.73
C ASP A 59 -7.47 -11.86 40.17
N GLU A 60 -8.32 -11.39 41.10
CA GLU A 60 -8.51 -12.03 42.40
C GLU A 60 -9.10 -13.44 42.22
#